data_AF-A0A7C1DY75-F1
#
_entry.id   AF-A0A7C1DY75-F1
#
_cell.length_a   1.000
_cell.length_b   1.000
_cell.length_c   1.000
_cell.angle_alpha   90.00
_cell.angle_beta   90.00
_cell.angle_gamma   90.00
#
_symmetry.space_group_name_H-M   'P 1'
#
loop_
_entity.id
_entity.type
_entity.pdbx_description
1 polymer ?
#
loop_
_entity_poly.entity_id
_entity_poly.type
_entity_poly.pdbx_seq_one_letter_code
_entity_poly.pdbx_strand_id
1 'polypeptide(L)'
;FGISHALTGLVLAILLGLVIIGGIKRIAKVTSTLVPVMAIFYFIGAILVVATNYENILPSLGSIFSDAFTGSAAVGGFLGAGFAFTFNKGVNRGLFSNEAGQGSAPIAHSAARAHEPVSEGMVAILEPFIDTIIICTLTGLVLLSSGVWNEKIDNKFQSADLYVLDGTYSETDHQDRMLLGRFFSNDTTVDLFTGTLIMEKGMPVTDGITLIHAESFAENVMVHAGDSLFSGEIPVVAGKVQFSEISSITGEVYMTGRSLLHSAALTTEAFKRSILGDWGQYIVSIGLLLFAFSTAISWSYYGDRAVTYLFGTRYVIIYRLIYVVGFFVASFTDTTIVWNLSYITIALMTIPNLIGLLILRREIRQTIAEYWIDFSSAWPREKIPVRR
;
A
#
# COMPACT_ATOMS: atom_id res chain seq x y z
N PHE A 1 -18.12 1.67 4.03
CA PHE A 1 -19.50 1.65 3.49
C PHE A 1 -20.42 0.60 4.13
N GLY A 2 -19.92 -0.35 4.95
CA GLY A 2 -20.80 -1.36 5.57
C GLY A 2 -21.37 -2.40 4.59
N ILE A 3 -20.80 -2.48 3.39
CA ILE A 3 -21.20 -3.44 2.34
C ILE A 3 -20.33 -4.68 2.49
N SER A 4 -20.93 -5.86 2.35
CA SER A 4 -20.19 -7.14 2.36
C SER A 4 -19.02 -7.12 1.37
N HIS A 5 -17.87 -7.63 1.81
CA HIS A 5 -16.67 -7.80 0.99
C HIS A 5 -16.93 -8.64 -0.27
N ALA A 6 -17.72 -9.71 -0.14
CA ALA A 6 -18.09 -10.56 -1.26
C ALA A 6 -18.98 -9.82 -2.27
N LEU A 7 -19.97 -9.05 -1.81
CA LEU A 7 -20.83 -8.29 -2.72
C LEU A 7 -20.04 -7.20 -3.47
N THR A 8 -19.18 -6.47 -2.74
CA THR A 8 -18.32 -5.44 -3.33
C THR A 8 -17.37 -6.05 -4.35
N GLY A 9 -16.71 -7.17 -3.99
CA GLY A 9 -15.84 -7.91 -4.89
C GLY A 9 -16.56 -8.41 -6.14
N LEU A 10 -17.79 -8.91 -6.02
CA LEU A 10 -18.58 -9.41 -7.15
C LEU A 10 -18.88 -8.29 -8.14
N VAL A 11 -19.36 -7.14 -7.65
CA VAL A 11 -19.68 -5.99 -8.50
C VAL A 11 -18.42 -5.49 -9.21
N LEU A 12 -17.31 -5.32 -8.47
CA LEU A 12 -16.05 -4.88 -9.05
C LEU A 12 -15.47 -5.89 -10.04
N ALA A 13 -15.58 -7.19 -9.78
CA ALA A 13 -15.15 -8.25 -10.70
C ALA A 13 -15.95 -8.21 -12.02
N ILE A 14 -17.26 -8.02 -11.95
CA ILE A 14 -18.11 -7.87 -13.15
C ILE A 14 -17.67 -6.63 -13.95
N LEU A 15 -17.50 -5.49 -13.29
CA LEU A 15 -17.03 -4.25 -13.93
C LEU A 15 -15.65 -4.45 -14.57
N LEU A 16 -14.72 -5.09 -13.87
CA LEU A 16 -13.39 -5.41 -14.38
C LEU A 16 -13.49 -6.29 -15.63
N GLY A 17 -14.30 -7.35 -15.58
CA GLY A 17 -14.55 -8.23 -16.72
C GLY A 17 -15.11 -7.49 -17.93
N LEU A 18 -16.06 -6.58 -17.74
CA LEU A 18 -16.61 -5.74 -18.81
C LEU A 18 -15.53 -4.89 -19.48
N VAL A 19 -14.51 -4.44 -18.74
CA VAL A 19 -13.38 -3.68 -19.28
C VAL A 19 -12.39 -4.60 -20.01
N ILE A 20 -11.86 -5.62 -19.32
CA ILE A 20 -10.70 -6.37 -19.82
C ILE A 20 -11.07 -7.39 -20.91
N ILE A 21 -12.28 -7.97 -20.88
CA ILE A 21 -12.72 -8.94 -21.91
C ILE A 21 -12.81 -8.25 -23.28
N GLY A 22 -13.15 -6.95 -23.32
CA GLY A 22 -13.22 -6.15 -24.54
C GLY A 22 -11.87 -5.88 -25.23
N GLY A 23 -10.74 -6.28 -24.63
CA GLY A 23 -9.40 -6.16 -25.20
C GLY A 23 -8.81 -4.76 -25.12
N ILE A 24 -7.62 -4.61 -25.72
CA ILE A 24 -6.74 -3.44 -25.51
C ILE A 24 -7.41 -2.10 -25.84
N LYS A 25 -8.27 -2.03 -26.87
CA LYS A 25 -8.95 -0.79 -27.23
C LYS A 25 -9.91 -0.31 -26.13
N ARG A 26 -10.61 -1.24 -25.47
CA ARG A 26 -11.52 -0.92 -24.37
C ARG A 26 -10.74 -0.58 -23.11
N ILE A 27 -9.70 -1.36 -22.81
CA ILE A 27 -8.76 -1.09 -21.71
C ILE A 27 -8.20 0.33 -21.83
N ALA A 28 -7.56 0.66 -22.95
CA ALA A 28 -6.99 1.97 -23.20
C ALA A 28 -8.03 3.10 -23.08
N LYS A 29 -9.24 2.91 -23.65
CA LYS A 29 -10.32 3.89 -23.54
C LYS A 29 -10.71 4.16 -22.09
N VAL A 30 -10.90 3.11 -21.29
CA VAL A 30 -11.29 3.25 -19.88
C VAL A 30 -10.16 3.88 -19.06
N THR A 31 -8.94 3.34 -19.17
CA THR A 31 -7.77 3.82 -18.42
C THR A 31 -7.46 5.28 -18.75
N SER A 32 -7.55 5.69 -20.02
CA SER A 32 -7.29 7.07 -20.45
C SER A 32 -8.22 8.12 -19.83
N THR A 33 -9.40 7.72 -19.36
CA THR A 33 -10.33 8.60 -18.64
C THR A 33 -10.23 8.39 -17.13
N LEU A 34 -10.13 7.14 -16.68
CA LEU A 34 -10.12 6.78 -15.27
C LEU A 34 -8.90 7.34 -14.53
N VAL A 35 -7.70 7.19 -15.11
CA VAL A 35 -6.43 7.54 -14.46
C VAL A 35 -6.30 9.05 -14.21
N PRO A 36 -6.59 9.93 -15.18
CA PRO A 36 -6.58 11.38 -14.91
C PRO A 36 -7.63 11.79 -13.87
N VAL A 37 -8.84 11.21 -13.95
CA VAL A 37 -9.92 11.55 -13.02
C VAL A 37 -9.57 11.16 -11.59
N MET A 38 -9.06 9.94 -11.36
CA MET A 38 -8.71 9.48 -10.00
C MET A 38 -7.53 10.29 -9.43
N ALA A 39 -6.53 10.62 -10.25
CA ALA A 39 -5.39 11.42 -9.83
C ALA A 39 -5.80 12.84 -9.44
N ILE A 40 -6.61 13.52 -10.27
CA ILE A 40 -7.11 14.86 -9.97
C ILE A 40 -8.01 14.84 -8.73
N PHE A 41 -8.92 13.86 -8.62
CA PHE A 41 -9.81 13.72 -7.47
C PHE A 41 -9.03 13.59 -6.16
N TYR A 42 -8.02 12.71 -6.13
CA TYR A 42 -7.18 12.52 -4.96
C TYR A 42 -6.30 13.74 -4.68
N PHE A 43 -5.69 14.32 -5.72
CA PHE A 43 -4.85 15.52 -5.61
C PHE A 43 -5.61 16.68 -4.98
N ILE A 44 -6.84 16.97 -5.44
CA ILE A 44 -7.67 18.04 -4.86
C ILE A 44 -7.92 17.76 -3.38
N GLY A 45 -8.34 16.55 -3.02
CA GLY A 45 -8.59 16.20 -1.62
C GLY A 45 -7.36 16.35 -0.74
N ALA A 46 -6.20 15.93 -1.24
CA ALA A 46 -4.95 16.06 -0.51
C ALA A 46 -4.52 17.53 -0.34
N ILE A 47 -4.68 18.36 -1.38
CA ILE A 47 -4.46 19.81 -1.29
C ILE A 47 -5.39 20.44 -0.25
N LEU A 48 -6.65 20.02 -0.15
CA LEU A 48 -7.57 20.53 0.87
C LEU A 48 -7.06 20.25 2.29
N VAL A 49 -6.51 19.07 2.56
CA VAL A 49 -5.92 18.76 3.88
C VAL A 49 -4.70 19.63 4.14
N VAL A 50 -3.77 19.70 3.18
CA VAL A 50 -2.52 20.47 3.31
C VAL A 50 -2.81 21.96 3.49
N ALA A 51 -3.76 22.51 2.74
CA ALA A 51 -4.18 23.91 2.87
C ALA A 51 -4.89 24.20 4.20
N THR A 52 -5.67 23.25 4.72
CA THR A 52 -6.31 23.39 6.04
C THR A 52 -5.27 23.41 7.16
N ASN A 53 -4.16 22.66 6.99
CA ASN A 53 -3.09 22.52 7.98
C ASN A 53 -1.80 23.22 7.53
N TYR A 54 -1.92 24.40 6.90
CA TYR A 54 -0.79 25.08 6.24
C TYR A 54 0.38 25.39 7.18
N GLU A 55 0.10 25.62 8.46
CA GLU A 55 1.09 25.91 9.50
C GLU A 55 2.06 24.74 9.71
N ASN A 56 1.61 23.52 9.45
CA ASN A 56 2.39 22.31 9.61
C ASN A 56 3.18 21.91 8.35
N ILE A 57 3.08 22.65 7.23
CA ILE A 57 3.80 22.31 5.99
C ILE A 57 5.32 22.37 6.18
N LEU A 58 5.84 23.50 6.67
CA LEU A 58 7.28 23.68 6.89
C LEU A 58 7.82 22.72 7.97
N PRO A 59 7.14 22.57 9.14
CA PRO A 59 7.51 21.54 10.11
C PRO A 59 7.55 20.13 9.52
N SER A 60 6.57 19.76 8.69
CA SER A 60 6.51 18.44 8.04
C SER A 60 7.66 18.20 7.07
N LEU A 61 8.01 19.21 6.27
CA LEU A 61 9.19 19.10 5.39
C LEU A 61 10.47 18.95 6.21
N GLY A 62 10.60 19.69 7.32
CA GLY A 62 11.70 19.55 8.26
C GLY A 62 11.78 18.13 8.85
N SER A 63 10.65 17.57 9.29
CA SER A 63 10.61 16.24 9.91
C SER A 63 10.98 15.12 8.93
N ILE A 64 10.60 15.22 7.65
CA ILE A 64 11.00 14.24 6.63
C ILE A 64 12.52 14.10 6.58
N PHE A 65 13.27 15.21 6.62
CA PHE A 65 14.73 15.15 6.60
C PHE A 65 15.31 14.84 7.97
N SER A 66 14.82 15.43 9.06
CA SER A 66 15.39 15.12 10.38
C SER A 66 15.15 13.67 10.78
N ASP A 67 13.93 13.18 10.66
CA ASP A 67 13.50 11.90 11.23
C ASP A 67 13.98 10.73 10.39
N ALA A 68 14.08 10.92 9.07
CA ALA A 68 14.69 9.93 8.19
C ALA A 68 16.13 9.64 8.63
N PHE A 69 16.96 10.68 8.86
CA PHE A 69 18.40 10.54 9.13
C PHE A 69 18.77 10.35 10.61
N THR A 70 17.91 10.78 11.54
CA THR A 70 18.18 10.65 12.98
C THR A 70 17.58 9.39 13.59
N GLY A 71 16.64 8.72 12.90
CA GLY A 71 15.97 7.53 13.40
C GLY A 71 15.15 7.87 14.64
N SER A 72 13.98 8.49 14.45
CA SER A 72 13.10 8.94 15.53
C SER A 72 12.35 7.81 16.27
N ALA A 73 13.04 6.70 16.57
CA ALA A 73 12.59 5.71 17.54
C ALA A 73 12.26 6.32 18.92
N ALA A 74 12.74 7.55 19.18
CA ALA A 74 12.52 8.26 20.44
C ALA A 74 11.29 9.20 20.46
N VAL A 75 10.74 9.64 19.31
CA VAL A 75 9.78 10.77 19.27
C VAL A 75 8.40 10.39 18.71
N GLY A 76 8.30 9.37 17.86
CA GLY A 76 7.02 8.86 17.36
C GLY A 76 6.53 7.63 18.14
N GLY A 77 5.22 7.48 18.33
CA GLY A 77 4.63 6.32 19.01
C GLY A 77 4.67 5.00 18.19
N PHE A 78 5.27 5.00 17.00
CA PHE A 78 5.48 3.82 16.16
C PHE A 78 6.77 3.09 16.56
N LEU A 79 6.65 1.79 16.87
CA LEU A 79 7.78 0.95 17.23
C LEU A 79 8.62 0.60 16.00
N GLY A 80 9.91 0.97 16.00
CA GLY A 80 10.89 0.51 14.98
C GLY A 80 11.49 1.59 14.07
N ALA A 81 11.31 2.88 14.36
CA ALA A 81 11.73 3.98 13.48
C ALA A 81 13.26 4.29 13.46
N GLY A 82 14.12 3.31 13.17
CA GLY A 82 15.55 3.56 12.86
C GLY A 82 15.78 3.94 11.39
N PHE A 83 16.90 4.61 11.05
CA PHE A 83 17.24 4.99 9.66
C PHE A 83 17.10 3.80 8.69
N ALA A 84 17.72 2.66 9.03
CA ALA A 84 17.71 1.47 8.17
C ALA A 84 16.28 0.93 7.97
N PHE A 85 15.45 0.94 9.01
CA PHE A 85 14.05 0.52 8.90
C PHE A 85 13.25 1.49 8.02
N THR A 86 13.34 2.80 8.29
CA THR A 86 12.65 3.84 7.51
C THR A 86 13.08 3.80 6.04
N PHE A 87 14.38 3.64 5.77
CA PHE A 87 14.91 3.49 4.42
C PHE A 87 14.38 2.23 3.72
N ASN A 88 14.47 1.06 4.37
CA ASN A 88 13.96 -0.18 3.77
C ASN A 88 12.45 -0.15 3.56
N LYS A 89 11.66 0.35 4.53
CA LYS A 89 10.20 0.50 4.41
C LYS A 89 9.84 1.48 3.30
N GLY A 90 10.58 2.59 3.18
CA GLY A 90 10.44 3.58 2.11
C GLY A 90 10.77 3.03 0.73
N VAL A 91 11.92 2.38 0.56
CA VAL A 91 12.33 1.75 -0.71
C VAL A 91 11.36 0.65 -1.10
N ASN A 92 11.02 -0.26 -0.19
CA ASN A 92 10.07 -1.34 -0.47
C ASN A 92 8.73 -0.76 -0.92
N ARG A 93 8.15 0.21 -0.19
CA ARG A 93 6.87 0.80 -0.57
C ARG A 93 6.95 1.60 -1.88
N GLY A 94 8.05 2.32 -2.11
CA GLY A 94 8.28 3.07 -3.34
C GLY A 94 8.35 2.15 -4.57
N LEU A 95 9.13 1.07 -4.51
CA LEU A 95 9.24 0.08 -5.59
C LEU A 95 7.91 -0.63 -5.89
N PHE A 96 7.06 -0.78 -4.88
CA PHE A 96 5.71 -1.32 -5.05
C PHE A 96 4.75 -0.32 -5.72
N SER A 97 4.91 0.98 -5.47
CA SER A 97 4.04 2.03 -6.00
C SER A 97 4.36 2.32 -7.47
N ASN A 98 5.64 2.55 -7.78
CA ASN A 98 6.06 3.00 -9.11
C ASN A 98 6.58 1.87 -10.02
N GLU A 99 6.54 0.63 -9.54
CA GLU A 99 6.93 -0.57 -10.29
C GLU A 99 8.38 -0.55 -10.83
N ALA A 100 9.25 0.28 -10.24
CA ALA A 100 10.63 0.43 -10.70
C ALA A 100 11.39 -0.90 -10.59
N GLY A 101 12.09 -1.26 -11.66
CA GLY A 101 12.88 -2.49 -11.73
C GLY A 101 12.07 -3.77 -11.97
N GLN A 102 10.73 -3.76 -11.85
CA GLN A 102 9.90 -4.96 -12.03
C GLN A 102 9.75 -5.39 -13.49
N GLY A 103 9.90 -4.46 -14.44
CA GLY A 103 9.81 -4.74 -15.87
C GLY A 103 8.38 -4.83 -16.43
N SER A 104 7.36 -4.53 -15.62
CA SER A 104 5.94 -4.51 -15.98
C SER A 104 5.56 -3.28 -16.82
N ALA A 105 5.92 -2.08 -16.37
CA ALA A 105 5.56 -0.83 -17.06
C ALA A 105 5.93 -0.79 -18.56
N PRO A 106 7.15 -1.22 -18.99
CA PRO A 106 7.50 -1.27 -20.42
C PRO A 106 6.57 -2.12 -21.28
N ILE A 107 5.82 -3.08 -20.69
CA ILE A 107 4.84 -3.90 -21.42
C ILE A 107 3.70 -3.04 -21.96
N ALA A 108 3.21 -2.06 -21.20
CA ALA A 108 2.22 -1.09 -21.69
C ALA A 108 2.80 -0.20 -22.79
N HIS A 109 3.97 0.38 -22.53
CA HIS A 109 4.65 1.29 -23.46
C HIS A 109 5.03 0.63 -24.79
N SER A 110 5.34 -0.68 -24.80
CA SER A 110 5.62 -1.42 -26.04
C SER A 110 4.43 -1.50 -27.01
N ALA A 111 3.21 -1.25 -26.53
CA ALA A 111 2.01 -1.21 -27.35
C ALA A 111 1.67 0.20 -27.87
N ALA A 112 2.37 1.23 -27.40
CA ALA A 112 2.22 2.58 -27.90
C ALA A 112 2.72 2.68 -29.35
N ARG A 113 2.07 3.54 -30.13
CA ARG A 113 2.52 3.86 -31.50
C ARG A 113 3.52 5.01 -31.43
N ALA A 114 4.74 4.72 -30.97
CA ALA A 114 5.83 5.67 -30.99
C ALA A 114 6.74 5.45 -32.21
N HIS A 115 7.34 6.53 -32.71
CA HIS A 115 8.28 6.47 -33.83
C HIS A 115 9.65 5.96 -33.39
N GLU A 116 10.09 6.35 -32.18
CA GLU A 116 11.35 5.90 -31.60
C GLU A 116 11.15 5.30 -30.19
N PRO A 117 11.91 4.27 -29.80
CA PRO A 117 11.82 3.69 -28.46
C PRO A 117 12.22 4.66 -27.34
N VAL A 118 13.12 5.61 -27.63
CA VAL A 118 13.62 6.59 -26.64
C VAL A 118 12.56 7.63 -26.32
N SER A 119 11.77 8.08 -27.30
CA SER A 119 10.69 9.03 -27.07
C SER A 119 9.60 8.42 -26.19
N GLU A 120 9.21 7.18 -26.43
CA GLU A 120 8.30 6.45 -25.54
C GLU A 120 8.91 6.19 -24.15
N GLY A 121 10.21 5.86 -24.09
CA GLY A 121 10.91 5.70 -22.81
C GLY A 121 10.91 6.97 -21.96
N MET A 122 10.98 8.16 -22.57
CA MET A 122 10.85 9.42 -21.84
C MET A 122 9.43 9.65 -21.31
N VAL A 123 8.39 9.21 -22.05
CA VAL A 123 7.01 9.24 -21.57
C VAL A 123 6.84 8.31 -20.37
N ALA A 124 7.44 7.12 -20.41
CA ALA A 124 7.39 6.15 -19.31
C ALA A 124 8.00 6.69 -18.00
N ILE A 125 9.02 7.57 -18.08
CA ILE A 125 9.62 8.21 -16.88
C ILE A 125 8.62 9.13 -16.15
N LEU A 126 7.57 9.61 -16.83
CA LEU A 126 6.54 10.42 -16.18
C LEU A 126 5.72 9.61 -15.18
N GLU A 127 5.60 8.28 -15.33
CA GLU A 127 4.86 7.42 -14.41
C GLU A 127 5.44 7.49 -12.97
N PRO A 128 6.72 7.13 -12.70
CA PRO A 128 7.28 7.22 -11.36
C PRO A 128 7.35 8.67 -10.85
N PHE A 129 7.46 9.66 -11.72
CA PHE A 129 7.45 11.06 -11.33
C PHE A 129 6.06 11.48 -10.80
N ILE A 130 5.00 11.19 -11.55
CA ILE A 130 3.63 11.52 -11.12
C ILE A 130 3.26 10.71 -9.89
N ASP A 131 3.51 9.40 -9.89
CA ASP A 131 3.18 8.54 -8.77
C ASP A 131 3.95 8.91 -7.49
N THR A 132 5.28 8.80 -7.51
CA THR A 132 6.08 8.92 -6.30
C THR A 132 6.35 10.38 -5.92
N ILE A 133 6.81 11.19 -6.88
CA ILE A 133 7.27 12.55 -6.59
C ILE A 133 6.08 13.49 -6.35
N ILE A 134 4.98 13.33 -7.07
CA ILE A 134 3.78 14.16 -6.87
C ILE A 134 2.82 13.52 -5.87
N ILE A 135 2.23 12.37 -6.20
CA ILE A 135 1.10 11.81 -5.43
C ILE A 135 1.54 11.24 -4.08
N CYS A 136 2.60 10.43 -4.01
CA CYS A 136 3.08 9.88 -2.75
C CYS A 136 3.68 10.96 -1.84
N THR A 137 4.46 11.91 -2.37
CA THR A 137 4.95 13.06 -1.57
C THR A 137 3.80 13.86 -1.00
N LEU A 138 2.78 14.16 -1.82
CA LEU A 138 1.60 14.89 -1.36
C LEU A 138 0.85 14.08 -0.29
N THR A 139 0.75 12.76 -0.43
CA THR A 139 0.18 11.89 0.61
C THR A 139 1.00 11.93 1.90
N GLY A 140 2.33 11.87 1.81
CA GLY A 140 3.21 12.02 2.97
C GLY A 140 3.01 13.35 3.68
N LEU A 141 2.89 14.45 2.92
CA LEU A 141 2.57 15.76 3.46
C LEU A 141 1.20 15.80 4.12
N VAL A 142 0.16 15.20 3.53
CA VAL A 142 -1.16 15.07 4.16
C VAL A 142 -1.06 14.40 5.53
N LEU A 143 -0.32 13.29 5.62
CA LEU A 143 -0.16 12.54 6.87
C LEU A 143 0.57 13.37 7.94
N LEU A 144 1.67 14.04 7.57
CA LEU A 144 2.47 14.81 8.51
C LEU A 144 1.79 16.13 8.90
N SER A 145 1.21 16.87 7.94
CA SER A 145 0.60 18.17 8.21
C SER A 145 -0.66 18.06 9.05
N SER A 146 -1.42 16.96 8.91
CA SER A 146 -2.61 16.71 9.72
C SER A 146 -2.30 16.28 11.15
N GLY A 147 -1.06 15.86 11.44
CA GLY A 147 -0.62 15.43 12.76
C GLY A 147 -1.10 14.04 13.21
N VAL A 148 -2.02 13.40 12.49
CA VAL A 148 -2.68 12.15 12.95
C VAL A 148 -1.74 10.95 13.10
N TRP A 149 -0.54 11.01 12.52
CA TRP A 149 0.45 9.94 12.56
C TRP A 149 1.04 9.68 13.96
N ASN A 150 0.88 10.60 14.90
CA ASN A 150 1.36 10.48 16.27
C ASN A 150 0.23 10.33 17.31
N GLU A 151 -1.03 10.23 16.87
CA GLU A 151 -2.21 10.23 17.74
C GLU A 151 -2.81 8.83 17.85
N LYS A 152 -3.05 8.36 19.09
CA LYS A 152 -3.80 7.13 19.32
C LYS A 152 -5.30 7.38 19.22
N ILE A 153 -5.94 6.69 18.29
CA ILE A 153 -7.35 6.86 17.93
C ILE A 153 -8.10 5.57 18.25
N ASP A 154 -9.31 5.70 18.79
CA ASP A 154 -10.23 4.58 18.97
C ASP A 154 -10.58 3.96 17.61
N ASN A 155 -10.22 2.69 17.44
CA ASN A 155 -10.46 1.98 16.19
C ASN A 155 -10.75 0.49 16.41
N LYS A 156 -11.33 -0.15 15.39
CA LYS A 156 -11.48 -1.62 15.33
C LYS A 156 -10.15 -2.21 14.86
N PHE A 157 -9.55 -3.06 15.70
CA PHE A 157 -8.24 -3.64 15.43
C PHE A 157 -8.32 -4.63 14.28
N GLN A 158 -7.39 -4.50 13.33
CA GLN A 158 -7.21 -5.47 12.26
C GLN A 158 -6.42 -6.66 12.80
N SER A 159 -6.94 -7.87 12.63
CA SER A 159 -6.29 -9.08 13.16
C SER A 159 -4.87 -9.29 12.61
N ALA A 160 -4.60 -8.83 11.39
CA ALA A 160 -3.28 -8.87 10.77
C ALA A 160 -2.23 -8.02 11.53
N ASP A 161 -2.66 -6.89 12.10
CA ASP A 161 -1.79 -5.91 12.76
C ASP A 161 -1.81 -6.03 14.29
N LEU A 162 -2.64 -6.94 14.82
CA LEU A 162 -2.72 -7.26 16.22
C LEU A 162 -1.71 -8.35 16.59
N TYR A 163 -0.97 -8.11 17.68
CA TYR A 163 -0.03 -9.04 18.28
C TYR A 163 -0.26 -9.09 19.79
N VAL A 164 -0.20 -10.30 20.33
CA VAL A 164 -0.19 -10.57 21.77
C VAL A 164 1.20 -11.07 22.13
N LEU A 165 1.93 -10.25 22.88
CA LEU A 165 3.28 -10.59 23.34
C LEU A 165 3.21 -11.32 24.68
N ASP A 166 4.10 -12.28 24.87
CA ASP A 166 4.32 -12.96 26.14
C ASP A 166 5.27 -12.10 26.98
N GLY A 167 4.74 -11.48 28.04
CA GLY A 167 5.42 -10.47 28.84
C GLY A 167 4.67 -9.15 28.94
N THR A 168 4.91 -8.43 30.04
CA THR A 168 4.38 -7.08 30.26
C THR A 168 5.44 -6.05 29.89
N TYR A 169 5.22 -5.34 28.79
CA TYR A 169 6.07 -4.28 28.27
C TYR A 169 5.36 -2.94 28.46
N SER A 170 6.14 -1.89 28.74
CA SER A 170 5.64 -0.54 28.95
C SER A 170 6.08 0.41 27.84
N GLU A 171 5.14 1.21 27.33
CA GLU A 171 5.47 2.28 26.39
C GLU A 171 6.32 3.38 27.03
N THR A 172 6.20 3.58 28.34
CA THR A 172 7.00 4.58 29.06
C THR A 172 8.44 4.12 29.30
N ASP A 173 8.71 2.82 29.21
CA ASP A 173 10.05 2.28 29.33
C ASP A 173 10.79 2.39 27.99
N HIS A 174 11.96 3.02 28.02
CA HIS A 174 12.81 3.17 26.84
C HIS A 174 13.40 1.84 26.35
N GLN A 175 13.72 0.91 27.25
CA GLN A 175 14.27 -0.39 26.89
C GLN A 175 13.23 -1.25 26.16
N ASP A 176 11.99 -1.25 26.65
CA ASP A 176 10.88 -1.97 26.03
C ASP A 176 10.56 -1.42 24.65
N ARG A 177 10.46 -0.09 24.50
CA ARG A 177 10.27 0.54 23.18
C ARG A 177 11.38 0.19 22.20
N MET A 178 12.62 0.18 22.65
CA MET A 178 13.75 -0.23 21.81
C MET A 178 13.67 -1.71 21.41
N LEU A 179 13.38 -2.61 22.36
CA LEU A 179 13.26 -4.04 22.11
C LEU A 179 12.16 -4.32 21.09
N LEU A 180 10.96 -3.79 21.33
CA LEU A 180 9.83 -3.98 20.43
C LEU A 180 10.05 -3.30 19.08
N GLY A 181 10.71 -2.14 19.04
CA GLY A 181 11.09 -1.51 17.78
C GLY A 181 12.03 -2.37 16.94
N ARG A 182 13.01 -3.02 17.57
CA ARG A 182 13.89 -3.99 16.89
C ARG A 182 13.13 -5.23 16.43
N PHE A 183 12.14 -5.68 17.20
CA PHE A 183 11.28 -6.80 16.84
C PHE A 183 10.49 -6.52 15.56
N PHE A 184 9.80 -5.38 15.48
CA PHE A 184 9.06 -4.98 14.26
C PHE A 184 9.98 -4.64 13.08
N SER A 185 11.25 -4.37 13.34
CA SER A 185 12.29 -4.21 12.31
C SER A 185 12.91 -5.55 11.85
N ASN A 186 12.45 -6.69 12.38
CA ASN A 186 13.01 -8.03 12.16
C ASN A 186 14.49 -8.17 12.56
N ASP A 187 14.96 -7.37 13.52
CA ASP A 187 16.35 -7.40 14.02
C ASP A 187 16.49 -8.24 15.30
N THR A 188 15.37 -8.55 15.97
CA THR A 188 15.35 -9.43 17.15
C THR A 188 14.03 -10.19 17.21
N THR A 189 13.98 -11.21 18.06
CA THR A 189 12.74 -11.91 18.42
C THR A 189 12.26 -11.46 19.80
N VAL A 190 10.95 -11.54 20.00
CA VAL A 190 10.26 -11.36 21.28
C VAL A 190 9.35 -12.57 21.46
N ASP A 191 9.15 -13.00 22.69
CA ASP A 191 8.29 -14.13 22.98
C ASP A 191 6.83 -13.79 22.65
N LEU A 192 6.21 -14.65 21.85
CA LEU A 192 4.84 -14.46 21.37
C LEU A 192 3.91 -15.35 22.17
N PHE A 193 2.86 -14.75 22.72
CA PHE A 193 1.94 -15.47 23.59
C PHE A 193 1.24 -16.59 22.83
N THR A 194 1.24 -17.79 23.40
CA THR A 194 0.47 -18.93 22.90
C THR A 194 -0.30 -19.52 24.07
N GLY A 195 -1.63 -19.51 23.98
CA GLY A 195 -2.51 -19.86 25.08
C GLY A 195 -3.89 -19.26 24.88
N THR A 196 -4.56 -18.97 25.99
CA THR A 196 -5.94 -18.48 25.98
C THR A 196 -6.01 -17.13 26.67
N LEU A 197 -6.59 -16.14 25.98
CA LEU A 197 -6.98 -14.87 26.57
C LEU A 197 -8.34 -15.01 27.23
N ILE A 198 -8.41 -14.68 28.51
CA ILE A 198 -9.64 -14.67 29.28
C ILE A 198 -10.20 -13.25 29.22
N MET A 199 -11.43 -13.12 28.74
CA MET A 199 -12.15 -11.87 28.60
C MET A 199 -13.31 -11.82 29.58
N GLU A 200 -13.41 -10.75 30.38
CA GLU A 200 -14.55 -10.50 31.24
C GLU A 200 -15.15 -9.12 30.94
N LYS A 201 -16.44 -9.10 30.60
CA LYS A 201 -17.18 -7.89 30.19
C LYS A 201 -16.42 -7.09 29.11
N GLY A 202 -15.82 -7.80 28.17
CA GLY A 202 -15.03 -7.25 27.07
C GLY A 202 -13.58 -6.90 27.41
N MET A 203 -13.16 -6.92 28.67
CA MET A 203 -11.79 -6.55 29.06
C MET A 203 -10.88 -7.78 29.20
N PRO A 204 -9.63 -7.72 28.70
CA PRO A 204 -8.68 -8.81 28.90
C PRO A 204 -8.26 -8.87 30.37
N VAL A 205 -8.41 -10.04 30.99
CA VAL A 205 -8.05 -10.30 32.40
C VAL A 205 -6.79 -11.16 32.51
N THR A 206 -6.30 -11.71 31.40
CA THR A 206 -5.04 -12.44 31.37
C THR A 206 -3.88 -11.51 31.73
N ASP A 207 -3.15 -11.85 32.79
CA ASP A 207 -1.94 -11.16 33.21
C ASP A 207 -0.71 -11.57 32.37
N GLY A 208 0.35 -10.77 32.45
CA GLY A 208 1.64 -11.13 31.85
C GLY A 208 1.67 -11.02 30.33
N ILE A 209 0.74 -10.29 29.71
CA ILE A 209 0.70 -10.07 28.26
C ILE A 209 0.80 -8.58 27.92
N THR A 210 1.17 -8.30 26.67
CA THR A 210 1.08 -6.96 26.08
C THR A 210 0.39 -7.03 24.74
N LEU A 211 -0.61 -6.17 24.54
CA LEU A 211 -1.31 -6.05 23.28
C LEU A 211 -0.68 -4.93 22.44
N ILE A 212 -0.23 -5.29 21.25
CA ILE A 212 0.28 -4.36 20.25
C ILE A 212 -0.66 -4.38 19.05
N HIS A 213 -1.10 -3.22 18.61
CA HIS A 213 -1.85 -3.07 17.36
C HIS A 213 -1.21 -1.99 16.50
N ALA A 214 -1.04 -2.27 15.21
CA ALA A 214 -0.49 -1.31 14.25
C ALA A 214 0.90 -0.77 14.68
N GLU A 215 1.79 -1.66 15.11
CA GLU A 215 3.15 -1.33 15.60
C GLU A 215 3.12 -0.33 16.79
N SER A 216 2.03 -0.30 17.57
CA SER A 216 1.82 0.61 18.70
C SER A 216 1.17 -0.10 19.90
N PHE A 217 1.49 0.34 21.12
CA PHE A 217 0.86 -0.18 22.33
C PHE A 217 -0.65 0.08 22.30
N ALA A 218 -1.44 -0.98 22.41
CA ALA A 218 -2.89 -0.89 22.42
C ALA A 218 -3.38 -0.55 23.84
N GLU A 219 -4.25 0.45 23.92
CA GLU A 219 -4.84 0.93 25.16
C GLU A 219 -6.36 0.72 25.16
N ASN A 220 -6.95 0.60 26.36
CA ASN A 220 -8.41 0.47 26.56
C ASN A 220 -9.04 -0.61 25.65
N VAL A 221 -8.36 -1.75 25.54
CA VAL A 221 -8.79 -2.82 24.62
C VAL A 221 -10.08 -3.45 25.14
N MET A 222 -11.07 -3.53 24.26
CA MET A 222 -12.36 -4.15 24.48
C MET A 222 -12.63 -5.19 23.38
N VAL A 223 -13.14 -6.36 23.74
CA VAL A 223 -13.66 -7.36 22.79
C VAL A 223 -15.18 -7.30 22.76
N HIS A 224 -15.71 -7.30 21.55
CA HIS A 224 -17.15 -7.30 21.25
C HIS A 224 -17.51 -8.58 20.48
N ALA A 225 -18.75 -9.01 20.62
CA ALA A 225 -19.36 -10.07 19.83
C ALA A 225 -20.69 -9.53 19.27
N GLY A 226 -20.65 -9.05 18.02
CA GLY A 226 -21.69 -8.17 17.49
C GLY A 226 -21.74 -6.85 18.28
N ASP A 227 -22.94 -6.44 18.71
CA ASP A 227 -23.14 -5.20 19.47
C ASP A 227 -22.97 -5.37 20.99
N SER A 228 -22.60 -6.56 21.47
CA SER A 228 -22.47 -6.87 22.90
C SER A 228 -21.02 -7.10 23.31
N LEU A 229 -20.70 -6.82 24.57
CA LEU A 229 -19.37 -7.09 25.13
C LEU A 229 -19.15 -8.60 25.26
N PHE A 230 -18.01 -9.08 24.75
CA PHE A 230 -17.67 -10.50 24.78
C PHE A 230 -17.14 -10.88 26.17
N SER A 231 -17.51 -12.07 26.66
CA SER A 231 -16.89 -12.68 27.82
C SER A 231 -16.67 -14.15 27.52
N GLY A 232 -15.46 -14.65 27.80
CA GLY A 232 -15.07 -16.00 27.46
C GLY A 232 -13.58 -16.09 27.10
N GLU A 233 -13.25 -17.21 26.49
CA GLU A 233 -11.88 -17.59 26.17
C GLU A 233 -11.60 -17.36 24.69
N ILE A 234 -10.45 -16.76 24.40
CA ILE A 234 -9.99 -16.50 23.03
C ILE A 234 -8.64 -17.19 22.82
N PRO A 235 -8.55 -18.17 21.91
CA PRO A 235 -7.28 -18.82 21.60
C PRO A 235 -6.34 -17.85 20.89
N VAL A 236 -5.06 -17.91 21.28
CA VAL A 236 -3.96 -17.19 20.67
C VAL A 236 -2.85 -18.18 20.34
N VAL A 237 -2.35 -18.11 19.11
CA VAL A 237 -1.28 -18.96 18.62
C VAL A 237 -0.19 -18.08 18.03
N ALA A 238 1.04 -18.20 18.56
CA ALA A 238 2.19 -17.39 18.14
C ALA A 238 1.85 -15.88 18.09
N GLY A 239 1.21 -15.37 19.15
CA GLY A 239 0.82 -13.98 19.30
C GLY A 239 -0.32 -13.53 18.39
N LYS A 240 -0.92 -14.42 17.58
CA LYS A 240 -2.07 -14.11 16.71
C LYS A 240 -3.36 -14.63 17.31
N VAL A 241 -4.34 -13.73 17.40
CA VAL A 241 -5.68 -14.01 17.94
C VAL A 241 -6.51 -14.76 16.92
N GLN A 242 -7.04 -15.92 17.31
CA GLN A 242 -7.82 -16.82 16.44
C GLN A 242 -9.32 -16.53 16.53
N PHE A 243 -9.76 -15.36 16.04
CA PHE A 243 -11.18 -14.97 16.10
C PHE A 243 -12.11 -15.94 15.37
N SER A 244 -11.64 -16.59 14.30
CA SER A 244 -12.40 -17.55 13.49
C SER A 244 -12.76 -18.84 14.23
N GLU A 245 -12.02 -19.18 15.28
CA GLU A 245 -12.29 -20.36 16.10
C GLU A 245 -13.37 -20.10 17.17
N ILE A 246 -13.74 -18.83 17.37
CA ILE A 246 -14.74 -18.44 18.35
C ILE A 246 -16.13 -18.59 17.75
N SER A 247 -16.86 -19.59 18.24
CA SER A 247 -18.28 -19.75 17.92
C SER A 247 -19.10 -18.80 18.79
N SER A 248 -19.49 -17.66 18.23
CA SER A 248 -20.33 -16.67 18.90
C SER A 248 -21.76 -16.72 18.35
N ILE A 249 -22.76 -16.76 19.25
CA ILE A 249 -24.19 -16.70 18.88
C ILE A 249 -24.59 -15.27 18.46
N THR A 250 -23.87 -14.25 18.94
CA THR A 250 -24.23 -12.84 18.83
C THR A 250 -23.58 -12.10 17.65
N GLY A 251 -22.73 -12.78 16.86
CA GLY A 251 -22.12 -12.23 15.66
C GLY A 251 -20.59 -12.35 15.61
N GLU A 252 -19.96 -11.61 14.71
CA GLU A 252 -18.49 -11.57 14.58
C GLU A 252 -17.85 -11.06 15.89
N VAL A 253 -16.80 -11.74 16.34
CA VAL A 253 -16.00 -11.31 17.49
C VAL A 253 -14.85 -10.43 17.02
N TYR A 254 -14.69 -9.26 17.61
CA TYR A 254 -13.64 -8.32 17.24
C TYR A 254 -13.13 -7.49 18.41
N MET A 255 -11.90 -6.99 18.28
CA MET A 255 -11.27 -6.08 19.25
C MET A 255 -11.36 -4.63 18.82
N THR A 256 -11.54 -3.75 19.80
CA THR A 256 -11.44 -2.29 19.65
C THR A 256 -10.53 -1.73 20.73
N GLY A 257 -9.88 -0.61 20.47
CA GLY A 257 -9.14 0.12 21.49
C GLY A 257 -8.47 1.33 20.89
N ARG A 258 -7.65 2.02 21.69
CA ARG A 258 -6.83 3.13 21.23
C ARG A 258 -5.46 2.62 20.81
N SER A 259 -5.07 2.94 19.58
CA SER A 259 -3.75 2.66 19.05
C SER A 259 -3.43 3.69 17.97
N LEU A 260 -2.18 3.72 17.50
CA LEU A 260 -1.89 4.39 16.24
C LEU A 260 -2.61 3.68 15.07
N LEU A 261 -2.71 4.39 13.95
CA LEU A 261 -3.24 3.87 12.69
C LEU A 261 -2.14 3.85 11.65
N HIS A 262 -2.16 2.89 10.73
CA HIS A 262 -1.33 2.91 9.53
C HIS A 262 -2.16 2.65 8.26
N SER A 263 -1.49 2.71 7.11
CA SER A 263 -2.07 2.40 5.79
C SER A 263 -3.31 3.25 5.49
N ALA A 264 -4.34 2.67 4.85
CA ALA A 264 -5.52 3.41 4.41
C ALA A 264 -6.32 4.03 5.56
N ALA A 265 -6.32 3.41 6.76
CA ALA A 265 -7.02 3.95 7.92
C ALA A 265 -6.40 5.27 8.39
N LEU A 266 -5.07 5.34 8.45
CA LEU A 266 -4.35 6.57 8.79
C LEU A 266 -4.62 7.69 7.78
N THR A 267 -4.54 7.38 6.48
CA THR A 267 -4.85 8.36 5.43
C THR A 267 -6.31 8.81 5.52
N THR A 268 -7.24 7.91 5.82
CA THR A 268 -8.65 8.26 6.02
C THR A 268 -8.83 9.27 7.13
N GLU A 269 -8.18 9.07 8.29
CA GLU A 269 -8.24 10.02 9.39
C GLU A 269 -7.56 11.36 9.06
N ALA A 270 -6.42 11.33 8.37
CA ALA A 270 -5.74 12.54 7.92
C ALA A 270 -6.65 13.40 7.03
N PHE A 271 -7.41 12.76 6.13
CA PHE A 271 -8.34 13.47 5.25
C PHE A 271 -9.53 14.09 6.01
N LYS A 272 -9.90 13.53 7.17
CA LYS A 272 -10.90 14.13 8.05
C LYS A 272 -10.43 15.42 8.71
N ARG A 273 -9.12 15.65 8.80
CA ARG A 273 -8.51 16.90 9.30
C ARG A 273 -8.44 18.00 8.24
N SER A 274 -9.25 17.92 7.19
CA SER A 274 -9.45 19.00 6.23
C SER A 274 -10.70 19.81 6.54
N ILE A 275 -10.91 20.89 5.79
CA ILE A 275 -12.17 21.66 5.79
C ILE A 275 -13.42 20.81 5.52
N LEU A 276 -13.28 19.60 4.96
CA LEU A 276 -14.38 18.69 4.68
C LEU A 276 -14.85 17.91 5.93
N GLY A 277 -14.07 17.91 7.02
CA GLY A 277 -14.35 17.11 8.20
C GLY A 277 -14.55 15.63 7.85
N ASP A 278 -15.56 14.99 8.44
CA ASP A 278 -15.87 13.59 8.22
C ASP A 278 -16.11 13.20 6.74
N TRP A 279 -16.43 14.15 5.86
CA TRP A 279 -16.58 13.87 4.43
C TRP A 279 -15.26 13.56 3.73
N GLY A 280 -14.12 13.95 4.31
CA GLY A 280 -12.79 13.64 3.78
C GLY A 280 -12.53 12.14 3.64
N GLN A 281 -13.13 11.31 4.50
CA GLN A 281 -12.99 9.85 4.47
C GLN A 281 -13.45 9.22 3.14
N TYR A 282 -14.42 9.86 2.47
CA TYR A 282 -14.95 9.37 1.20
C TYR A 282 -13.98 9.62 0.04
N ILE A 283 -13.14 10.65 0.11
CA ILE A 283 -12.11 10.88 -0.89
C ILE A 283 -11.11 9.72 -0.88
N VAL A 284 -10.68 9.29 0.30
CA VAL A 284 -9.76 8.15 0.43
C VAL A 284 -10.44 6.86 -0.01
N SER A 285 -11.68 6.62 0.43
CA SER A 285 -12.40 5.38 0.10
C SER A 285 -12.70 5.25 -1.40
N ILE A 286 -13.19 6.32 -2.04
CA ILE A 286 -13.46 6.35 -3.49
C ILE A 286 -12.15 6.34 -4.26
N GLY A 287 -11.16 7.13 -3.83
CA GLY A 287 -9.83 7.16 -4.43
C GLY A 287 -9.20 5.78 -4.45
N LEU A 288 -9.11 5.11 -3.30
CA LEU A 288 -8.56 3.76 -3.17
C LEU A 288 -9.26 2.75 -4.09
N LEU A 289 -10.59 2.83 -4.21
CA LEU A 289 -11.34 1.99 -5.15
C LEU A 289 -10.93 2.27 -6.60
N LEU A 290 -10.84 3.54 -7.02
CA LEU A 290 -10.45 3.91 -8.38
C LEU A 290 -9.00 3.51 -8.69
N PHE A 291 -8.08 3.77 -7.75
CA PHE A 291 -6.67 3.39 -7.86
C PHE A 291 -6.53 1.87 -7.99
N ALA A 292 -7.07 1.10 -7.04
CA ALA A 292 -6.99 -0.36 -7.06
C ALA A 292 -7.63 -0.96 -8.33
N PHE A 293 -8.76 -0.41 -8.78
CA PHE A 293 -9.42 -0.85 -10.00
C PHE A 293 -8.60 -0.54 -11.26
N SER A 294 -7.97 0.64 -11.32
CA SER A 294 -7.08 1.00 -12.43
C SER A 294 -5.85 0.08 -12.49
N THR A 295 -5.25 -0.24 -11.35
CA THR A 295 -4.11 -1.15 -11.23
C THR A 295 -4.49 -2.55 -11.69
N ALA A 296 -5.67 -3.05 -11.29
CA ALA A 296 -6.16 -4.36 -11.74
C ALA A 296 -6.35 -4.43 -13.27
N ILE A 297 -6.79 -3.35 -13.91
CA ILE A 297 -6.89 -3.28 -15.37
C ILE A 297 -5.49 -3.37 -16.02
N SER A 298 -4.53 -2.59 -15.53
CA SER A 298 -3.15 -2.58 -16.07
C SER A 298 -2.45 -3.92 -15.88
N TRP A 299 -2.53 -4.51 -14.68
CA TRP A 299 -1.91 -5.80 -14.38
C TRP A 299 -2.59 -6.96 -15.11
N SER A 300 -3.91 -6.88 -15.37
CA SER A 300 -4.56 -7.81 -16.30
C SER A 300 -3.94 -7.72 -17.69
N TYR A 301 -3.63 -6.53 -18.18
CA TYR A 301 -3.00 -6.36 -19.49
C TYR A 301 -1.56 -6.88 -19.53
N TYR A 302 -0.77 -6.67 -18.46
CA TYR A 302 0.59 -7.20 -18.37
C TYR A 302 0.60 -8.73 -18.44
N GLY A 303 -0.26 -9.39 -17.67
CA GLY A 303 -0.37 -10.85 -17.73
C GLY A 303 -0.95 -11.37 -19.05
N ASP A 304 -1.81 -10.61 -19.74
CA ASP A 304 -2.25 -10.94 -21.11
C ASP A 304 -1.04 -11.03 -22.07
N ARG A 305 -0.11 -10.07 -22.00
CA ARG A 305 1.13 -10.12 -22.82
C ARG A 305 2.02 -11.30 -22.43
N ALA A 306 2.16 -11.60 -21.14
CA ALA A 306 2.91 -12.76 -20.68
C ALA A 306 2.31 -14.10 -21.17
N VAL A 307 0.98 -14.24 -21.09
CA VAL A 307 0.26 -15.43 -21.61
C VAL A 307 0.37 -15.52 -23.12
N THR A 308 0.30 -14.40 -23.83
CA THR A 308 0.52 -14.36 -25.28
C THR A 308 1.91 -14.87 -25.64
N TYR A 309 2.94 -14.48 -24.89
CA TYR A 309 4.32 -14.95 -25.10
C TYR A 309 4.49 -16.45 -24.86
N LEU A 310 3.89 -16.98 -23.78
CA LEU A 310 4.07 -18.39 -23.37
C LEU A 310 3.18 -19.37 -24.14
N PHE A 311 1.91 -19.02 -24.35
CA PHE A 311 0.88 -19.94 -24.82
C PHE A 311 0.20 -19.48 -26.11
N GLY A 312 0.43 -18.25 -26.54
CA GLY A 312 -0.19 -17.64 -27.71
C GLY A 312 -1.52 -16.95 -27.42
N THR A 313 -2.01 -16.20 -28.42
CA THR A 313 -3.15 -15.29 -28.30
C THR A 313 -4.49 -15.97 -27.96
N ARG A 314 -4.64 -17.27 -28.30
CA ARG A 314 -5.87 -18.04 -28.04
C ARG A 314 -6.19 -18.17 -26.55
N TYR A 315 -5.17 -18.19 -25.68
CA TYR A 315 -5.34 -18.41 -24.24
C TYR A 315 -5.58 -17.13 -23.45
N VAL A 316 -5.47 -15.96 -24.09
CA VAL A 316 -5.68 -14.65 -23.44
C VAL A 316 -7.07 -14.54 -22.84
N ILE A 317 -8.10 -15.03 -23.53
CA ILE A 317 -9.48 -14.96 -23.01
C ILE A 317 -9.65 -15.82 -21.76
N ILE A 318 -9.04 -17.01 -21.75
CA ILE A 318 -9.08 -17.92 -20.59
C ILE A 318 -8.36 -17.27 -19.41
N TYR A 319 -7.18 -16.69 -19.65
CA TYR A 319 -6.45 -15.94 -18.64
C TYR A 319 -7.28 -14.80 -18.05
N ARG A 320 -7.93 -13.97 -18.88
CA ARG A 320 -8.75 -12.85 -18.39
C ARG A 320 -9.93 -13.33 -17.55
N LEU A 321 -10.57 -14.43 -17.92
CA LEU A 321 -11.64 -15.02 -17.10
C LEU A 321 -11.12 -15.50 -15.74
N ILE A 322 -9.98 -16.19 -15.73
CA ILE A 322 -9.30 -16.60 -14.49
C ILE A 322 -8.92 -15.36 -13.65
N TYR A 323 -8.43 -14.29 -14.29
CA TYR A 323 -8.08 -13.04 -13.61
C TYR A 323 -9.29 -12.40 -12.92
N VAL A 324 -10.46 -12.35 -13.57
CA VAL A 324 -11.71 -11.85 -12.96
C VAL A 324 -12.14 -12.70 -11.76
N VAL A 325 -12.08 -14.02 -11.89
CA VAL A 325 -12.41 -14.94 -10.78
C VAL A 325 -11.42 -14.77 -9.64
N GLY A 326 -10.13 -14.68 -9.93
CA GLY A 326 -9.08 -14.41 -8.94
C GLY A 326 -9.28 -13.08 -8.23
N PHE A 327 -9.65 -12.02 -8.96
CA PHE A 327 -9.98 -10.70 -8.40
C PHE A 327 -11.16 -10.78 -7.43
N PHE A 328 -12.22 -11.53 -7.79
CA PHE A 328 -13.34 -11.77 -6.90
C PHE A 328 -12.93 -12.51 -5.62
N VAL A 329 -12.20 -13.62 -5.76
CA VAL A 329 -11.74 -14.43 -4.61
C VAL A 329 -10.83 -13.61 -3.69
N ALA A 330 -9.96 -12.79 -4.26
CA ALA A 330 -9.05 -11.93 -3.50
C ALA A 330 -9.79 -10.92 -2.61
N SER A 331 -11.03 -10.52 -2.95
CA SER A 331 -11.75 -9.49 -2.18
C SER A 331 -12.18 -9.95 -0.78
N PHE A 332 -12.19 -11.26 -0.52
CA PHE A 332 -12.52 -11.87 0.76
C PHE A 332 -11.46 -12.87 1.23
N THR A 333 -10.28 -12.85 0.59
CA THR A 333 -9.11 -13.62 1.04
C THR A 333 -8.33 -12.82 2.06
N ASP A 334 -7.71 -13.51 3.01
CA ASP A 334 -6.81 -12.91 4.00
C ASP A 334 -5.69 -12.12 3.32
N THR A 335 -5.50 -10.87 3.75
CA THR A 335 -4.55 -9.94 3.14
C THR A 335 -3.10 -10.35 3.35
N THR A 336 -2.76 -11.03 4.46
CA THR A 336 -1.41 -11.55 4.71
C THR A 336 -1.01 -12.56 3.66
N ILE A 337 -1.94 -13.44 3.25
CA ILE A 337 -1.69 -14.42 2.18
C ILE A 337 -1.41 -13.70 0.86
N VAL A 338 -2.22 -12.68 0.53
CA VAL A 338 -2.08 -11.90 -0.71
C VAL A 338 -0.74 -11.16 -0.76
N TRP A 339 -0.32 -10.52 0.33
CA TRP A 339 0.97 -9.81 0.42
C TRP A 339 2.15 -10.77 0.30
N ASN A 340 2.13 -11.90 1.02
CA ASN A 340 3.19 -12.89 0.98
C ASN A 340 3.41 -13.44 -0.44
N LEU A 341 2.32 -13.79 -1.14
CA LEU A 341 2.41 -14.23 -2.53
C LEU A 341 2.98 -13.12 -3.43
N SER A 342 2.50 -11.88 -3.26
CA SER A 342 2.94 -10.73 -4.05
C SER A 342 4.44 -10.47 -3.91
N TYR A 343 5.00 -10.53 -2.70
CA TYR A 343 6.44 -10.35 -2.46
C TYR A 343 7.28 -11.38 -3.21
N ILE A 344 6.85 -12.64 -3.21
CA ILE A 344 7.55 -13.73 -3.92
C ILE A 344 7.50 -13.49 -5.43
N THR A 345 6.32 -13.21 -5.98
CA THR A 345 6.15 -13.04 -7.43
C THR A 345 6.89 -11.81 -7.97
N ILE A 346 6.88 -10.70 -7.22
CA ILE A 346 7.58 -9.47 -7.62
C ILE A 346 9.09 -9.69 -7.64
N ALA A 347 9.65 -10.41 -6.65
CA ALA A 347 11.06 -10.77 -6.66
C ALA A 347 11.42 -11.61 -7.90
N LEU A 348 10.60 -12.61 -8.23
CA LEU A 348 10.79 -13.47 -9.40
C LEU A 348 10.72 -12.72 -10.75
N MET A 349 9.94 -11.64 -10.82
CA MET A 349 9.86 -10.78 -12.02
C MET A 349 11.03 -9.79 -12.09
N THR A 350 11.37 -9.19 -10.95
CA THR A 350 12.37 -8.12 -10.85
C THR A 350 13.77 -8.63 -11.14
N ILE A 351 14.16 -9.79 -10.59
CA ILE A 351 15.53 -10.30 -10.71
C ILE A 351 15.93 -10.55 -12.18
N PRO A 352 15.18 -11.30 -13.00
CA PRO A 352 15.51 -11.50 -14.41
C PRO A 352 15.51 -10.20 -15.21
N ASN A 353 14.56 -9.30 -14.93
CA ASN A 353 14.48 -8.01 -15.62
C ASN A 353 15.73 -7.15 -15.36
N LEU A 354 16.15 -7.02 -14.09
CA LEU A 354 17.36 -6.26 -13.74
C LEU A 354 18.63 -6.87 -14.37
N ILE A 355 18.75 -8.20 -14.40
CA ILE A 355 19.86 -8.87 -15.10
C ILE A 355 19.82 -8.53 -16.59
N GLY A 356 18.65 -8.58 -17.23
CA GLY A 356 18.45 -8.19 -18.62
C GLY A 356 18.88 -6.75 -18.90
N LEU A 357 18.46 -5.80 -18.05
CA LEU A 357 18.86 -4.39 -18.16
C LEU A 357 20.38 -4.20 -18.01
N LEU A 358 21.02 -4.93 -17.10
CA LEU A 358 22.48 -4.88 -16.94
C LEU A 358 23.21 -5.41 -18.16
N ILE A 359 22.73 -6.51 -18.75
CA ILE A 359 23.29 -7.07 -19.98
C ILE A 359 23.14 -6.09 -21.14
N LEU A 360 21.92 -5.55 -21.34
CA LEU A 360 21.56 -4.68 -22.47
C LEU A 360 21.92 -3.19 -22.28
N ARG A 361 22.65 -2.84 -21.21
CA ARG A 361 22.96 -1.44 -20.87
C ARG A 361 23.73 -0.71 -21.98
N ARG A 362 24.51 -1.44 -22.79
CA ARG A 362 25.31 -0.83 -23.88
C ARG A 362 24.42 -0.45 -25.05
N GLU A 363 23.49 -1.33 -25.40
CA GLU A 363 22.48 -1.16 -26.44
C GLU A 363 21.53 -0.02 -26.09
N ILE A 364 21.07 0.06 -24.84
CA ILE A 364 20.26 1.18 -24.35
C ILE A 364 21.03 2.50 -24.49
N ARG A 365 22.28 2.54 -24.02
CA ARG A 365 23.13 3.74 -24.13
C ARG A 365 23.34 4.17 -25.58
N GLN A 366 23.57 3.21 -26.47
CA GLN A 366 23.75 3.48 -27.90
C GLN A 366 22.47 4.01 -28.54
N THR A 367 21.32 3.39 -28.26
CA THR A 367 20.02 3.81 -28.80
C THR A 367 19.66 5.24 -28.37
N ILE A 368 19.90 5.58 -27.10
CA ILE A 368 19.72 6.96 -26.60
C ILE A 368 20.69 7.92 -27.30
N ALA A 369 21.94 7.49 -27.48
CA ALA A 369 22.96 8.27 -28.15
C ALA A 369 22.59 8.61 -29.61
N GLU A 370 22.08 7.63 -30.36
CA GLU A 370 21.62 7.76 -31.74
C GLU A 370 20.38 8.66 -31.84
N TYR A 371 19.39 8.46 -30.96
CA TYR A 371 18.19 9.29 -30.91
C TYR A 371 18.50 10.80 -30.83
N TRP A 372 19.43 11.21 -29.98
CA TRP A 372 19.79 12.62 -29.85
C TRP A 372 20.56 13.17 -31.07
N ILE A 373 21.30 12.33 -31.78
CA ILE A 373 21.97 12.72 -33.04
C ILE A 373 20.91 12.97 -34.11
N ASP A 374 19.99 12.02 -34.28
CA ASP A 374 18.91 12.12 -35.25
C ASP A 374 17.98 13.29 -34.94
N PHE A 375 17.61 13.46 -33.67
CA PHE A 375 16.79 14.58 -33.20
C PHE A 375 17.46 15.94 -33.50
N SER A 376 18.76 16.07 -33.23
CA SER A 376 19.50 17.31 -33.51
C SER A 376 19.58 17.62 -35.01
N SER A 377 19.64 16.58 -35.84
CA SER A 377 19.69 16.70 -37.30
C SER A 377 18.33 17.12 -37.86
N ALA A 378 17.24 16.57 -37.33
CA ALA A 378 15.88 16.91 -37.72
C ALA A 378 15.41 18.28 -37.19
N TRP A 379 15.87 18.68 -35.99
CA TRP A 379 15.43 19.89 -35.28
C TRP A 379 16.60 20.79 -34.86
N PRO A 380 17.38 21.35 -35.81
CA PRO A 380 18.64 22.04 -35.52
C PRO A 380 18.49 23.37 -34.74
N ARG A 381 17.27 23.90 -34.60
CA ARG A 381 17.00 25.12 -33.82
C ARG A 381 16.57 24.82 -32.38
N GLU A 382 16.27 23.57 -32.06
CA GLU A 382 15.85 23.16 -30.73
C GLU A 382 17.06 22.92 -29.82
N LYS A 383 16.95 23.38 -28.57
CA LYS A 383 18.00 23.14 -27.59
C LYS A 383 17.95 21.69 -27.12
N ILE A 384 18.97 20.92 -27.49
CA ILE A 384 19.18 19.56 -26.99
C ILE A 384 19.93 19.56 -25.64
N PRO A 385 19.62 18.63 -24.73
CA PRO A 385 20.42 18.42 -23.53
C PRO A 385 21.86 18.09 -23.92
N VAL A 386 22.82 18.91 -23.49
CA VAL A 386 24.24 18.71 -23.82
C VAL A 386 24.72 17.40 -23.18
N ARG A 387 25.24 16.46 -24.00
CA ARG A 387 25.96 15.27 -23.50
C ARG A 387 27.07 15.72 -22.54
N ARG A 388 27.03 15.26 -21.29
CA ARG A 388 28.25 15.07 -20.50
C ARG A 388 28.66 13.60 -20.57
#